data_AF-A0A931RM93-F1
#
_entry.id   AF-A0A931RM93-F1
#
_cell.length_a   1.000
_cell.length_b   1.000
_cell.length_c   1.000
_cell.angle_alpha   90.00
_cell.angle_beta   90.00
_cell.angle_gamma   90.00
#
_symmetry.space_group_name_H-M   'P 1'
#
loop_
_entity.id
_entity.type
_entity.pdbx_description
1 polymer ?
#
loop_
_entity_poly.entity_id
_entity_poly.type
_entity_poly.pdbx_seq_one_letter_code
_entity_poly.pdbx_strand_id
1 'polypeptide(L)'
;MGGGIGALSYTLLKHSNAFLDIYEDNEFCRRELKKNLAEFEGRFQIIDTYRMLPPGKYYGVVVIDGGNGLVGDGGYPLAAQLFLEYLDSVDAVYIEGYRGLQRDLVRRALQKKYVCAFRVHKQIYVQGKKWVGGLEVRCKRSHSAIARWLDFMFWETLVFTRKYYFKVRGWFS
;
A
#
# COMPACT_ATOMS: atom_id res chain seq x y z
N MET A 1 4.96 -1.74 4.59
CA MET A 1 4.05 -2.45 5.50
C MET A 1 3.95 -3.87 4.99
N GLY A 2 4.35 -4.86 5.78
CA GLY A 2 4.59 -6.22 5.29
C GLY A 2 5.96 -6.28 4.65
N GLY A 3 6.98 -6.62 5.43
CA GLY A 3 8.34 -6.71 4.94
C GLY A 3 8.64 -8.06 4.28
N GLY A 4 7.93 -9.11 4.72
CA GLY A 4 8.21 -10.48 4.32
C GLY A 4 9.67 -10.82 4.56
N ILE A 5 10.30 -11.51 3.60
CA ILE A 5 11.75 -11.77 3.62
C ILE A 5 12.58 -10.64 2.96
N GLY A 6 11.95 -9.53 2.57
CA GLY A 6 12.65 -8.32 2.15
C GLY A 6 12.81 -8.08 0.65
N ALA A 7 12.09 -8.77 -0.24
CA ALA A 7 12.24 -8.57 -1.69
C ALA A 7 11.99 -7.12 -2.15
N LEU A 8 10.87 -6.52 -1.70
CA LEU A 8 10.55 -5.12 -2.01
C LEU A 8 11.49 -4.15 -1.31
N SER A 9 11.77 -4.38 -0.02
CA SER A 9 12.69 -3.55 0.77
C SER A 9 14.08 -3.51 0.14
N TYR A 10 14.61 -4.67 -0.29
CA TYR A 10 15.88 -4.80 -0.98
C TYR A 10 15.88 -3.98 -2.27
N THR A 11 14.85 -4.16 -3.10
CA THR A 11 14.72 -3.45 -4.39
C THR A 11 14.72 -1.93 -4.18
N LEU A 12 13.96 -1.44 -3.20
CA LEU A 12 13.91 -0.01 -2.89
C LEU A 12 15.25 0.52 -2.38
N LEU A 13 15.93 -0.20 -1.49
CA LEU A 13 17.24 0.22 -0.96
C LEU A 13 18.34 0.19 -2.03
N LYS A 14 18.32 -0.81 -2.92
CA LYS A 14 19.29 -0.97 -4.00
C LYS A 14 19.18 0.12 -5.07
N HIS A 15 17.97 0.56 -5.37
CA HIS A 15 17.69 1.48 -6.48
C HIS A 15 17.32 2.90 -6.06
N SER A 16 17.50 3.25 -4.78
CA SER A 16 17.25 4.61 -4.28
C SER A 16 18.18 4.96 -3.14
N ASN A 17 18.15 6.22 -2.72
CA ASN A 17 18.81 6.71 -1.49
C ASN A 17 17.82 6.83 -0.32
N ALA A 18 16.66 6.18 -0.39
CA ALA A 18 15.64 6.26 0.66
C ALA A 18 16.10 5.61 1.97
N PHE A 19 15.56 6.11 3.08
CA PHE A 19 15.52 5.41 4.35
C PHE A 19 14.18 4.66 4.47
N LEU A 20 14.18 3.41 4.93
CA LEU A 20 12.97 2.59 5.01
C LEU A 20 12.54 2.24 6.44
N ASP A 21 11.28 2.52 6.75
CA ASP A 21 10.58 1.98 7.91
C ASP A 21 9.81 0.73 7.50
N ILE A 22 10.29 -0.44 7.96
CA ILE A 22 9.77 -1.75 7.54
C ILE A 22 8.98 -2.37 8.69
N TYR A 23 7.68 -2.55 8.49
CA TYR A 23 6.81 -3.24 9.45
C TYR A 23 6.72 -4.73 9.16
N GLU A 24 7.10 -5.57 10.12
CA GLU A 24 7.05 -7.03 10.02
C GLU A 24 6.91 -7.70 11.41
N ASP A 25 5.78 -8.35 11.67
CA ASP A 25 5.46 -8.96 12.97
C ASP A 25 5.83 -10.44 13.06
N ASN A 26 6.12 -11.11 11.93
CA ASN A 26 6.62 -12.47 11.93
C ASN A 26 8.13 -12.53 12.24
N GLU A 27 8.51 -13.27 13.28
CA GLU A 27 9.91 -13.38 13.73
C GLU A 27 10.84 -14.01 12.68
N PHE A 28 10.37 -15.04 11.97
CA PHE A 28 11.14 -15.65 10.89
C PHE A 28 11.43 -14.63 9.78
N CYS A 29 10.40 -13.92 9.31
CA CYS A 29 10.54 -12.87 8.31
C CYS A 29 11.51 -11.77 8.76
N ARG A 30 11.44 -11.32 10.03
CA ARG A 30 12.38 -10.33 10.57
C ARG A 30 13.83 -10.79 10.53
N ARG A 31 14.11 -12.06 10.85
CA ARG A 31 15.48 -12.60 10.80
C ARG A 31 16.00 -12.64 9.37
N GLU A 32 15.19 -13.11 8.43
CA GLU A 32 15.56 -13.13 7.01
C GLU A 32 15.72 -11.71 6.43
N LEU A 33 14.85 -10.76 6.81
CA LEU A 33 15.00 -9.35 6.46
C LEU A 33 16.36 -8.80 6.88
N LYS A 34 16.76 -9.00 8.15
CA LYS A 34 18.06 -8.52 8.65
C LYS A 34 19.22 -9.08 7.84
N LYS A 35 19.17 -10.38 7.54
CA LYS A 35 20.20 -11.06 6.74
C LYS A 35 20.24 -10.53 5.30
N ASN A 36 19.09 -10.43 4.65
CA ASN A 36 18.99 -10.05 3.24
C ASN A 36 19.28 -8.56 3.01
N LEU A 37 19.09 -7.72 4.03
CA LEU A 37 19.34 -6.28 3.96
C LEU A 37 20.65 -5.85 4.63
N ALA A 38 21.50 -6.79 5.04
CA ALA A 38 22.72 -6.50 5.79
C ALA A 38 23.66 -5.50 5.07
N GLU A 39 23.72 -5.52 3.74
CA GLU A 39 24.53 -4.57 2.95
C GLU A 39 24.03 -3.11 3.03
N PHE A 40 22.81 -2.89 3.55
CA PHE A 40 22.18 -1.57 3.66
C PHE A 40 22.04 -1.09 5.10
N GLU A 41 22.88 -1.59 6.01
CA GLU A 41 22.86 -1.20 7.42
C GLU A 41 22.85 0.33 7.58
N GLY A 42 22.02 0.84 8.50
CA GLY A 42 21.81 2.27 8.72
C GLY A 42 20.85 2.96 7.75
N ARG A 43 20.34 2.26 6.72
CA ARG A 43 19.35 2.81 5.77
C ARG A 43 17.92 2.27 5.96
N PHE A 44 17.71 1.46 6.98
CA PHE A 44 16.39 0.96 7.32
C PHE A 44 16.27 0.70 8.81
N GLN A 45 15.03 0.63 9.30
CA GLN A 45 14.70 0.04 10.58
C GLN A 45 13.55 -0.94 10.43
N ILE A 46 13.58 -2.00 11.26
CA ILE A 46 12.52 -3.00 11.32
C ILE A 46 11.69 -2.72 12.56
N ILE A 47 10.40 -2.46 12.37
CA ILE A 47 9.41 -2.27 13.41
C ILE A 47 8.62 -3.57 13.51
N ASP A 48 8.73 -4.23 14.65
CA ASP A 48 8.27 -5.61 14.84
C ASP A 48 6.77 -5.75 15.15
N THR A 49 6.04 -4.63 15.15
CA THR A 49 4.62 -4.62 15.44
C THR A 49 3.89 -3.53 14.66
N TYR A 50 2.72 -3.88 14.14
CA TYR A 50 1.82 -2.91 13.50
C TYR A 50 1.03 -2.06 14.51
N ARG A 51 1.18 -2.32 15.82
CA ARG A 51 0.55 -1.53 16.88
C ARG A 51 1.28 -0.21 17.16
N MET A 52 2.48 -0.06 16.62
CA MET A 52 3.25 1.18 16.73
C MET A 52 3.00 2.06 15.51
N LEU A 53 2.67 3.32 15.76
CA LEU A 53 2.53 4.31 14.70
C LEU A 53 3.87 4.57 14.01
N PRO A 54 3.86 5.00 12.74
CA PRO A 54 5.08 5.35 12.00
C PRO A 54 5.93 6.37 12.78
N PRO A 55 7.26 6.19 12.87
CA PRO A 55 8.14 7.11 13.59
C PRO A 55 8.22 8.47 12.89
N GLY A 56 8.20 8.48 11.55
CA GLY A 56 8.01 9.68 10.75
C GLY A 56 6.55 10.12 10.63
N LYS A 57 6.35 11.41 10.33
CA LYS A 57 5.05 12.00 9.92
C LYS A 57 4.94 12.26 8.42
N TYR A 58 6.06 12.18 7.71
CA TYR A 58 6.20 12.53 6.31
C TYR A 58 6.87 11.37 5.59
N TYR A 59 6.20 10.84 4.57
CA TYR A 59 6.76 9.77 3.74
C TYR A 59 6.59 10.15 2.27
N GLY A 60 7.62 9.95 1.46
CA GLY A 60 7.44 10.04 0.01
C GLY A 60 6.55 8.90 -0.49
N VAL A 61 6.82 7.69 -0.03
CA VAL A 61 6.12 6.48 -0.48
C VAL A 61 5.73 5.58 0.69
N VAL A 62 4.51 5.09 0.68
CA VAL A 62 4.04 3.99 1.54
C VAL A 62 3.74 2.78 0.66
N VAL A 63 4.37 1.65 0.94
CA VAL A 63 4.09 0.37 0.26
C VAL A 63 3.36 -0.56 1.21
N ILE A 64 2.25 -1.12 0.75
CA ILE A 64 1.39 -2.06 1.48
C ILE A 64 1.46 -3.41 0.78
N ASP A 65 2.21 -4.32 1.39
CA ASP A 65 2.48 -5.70 0.98
C ASP A 65 2.26 -6.65 2.19
N GLY A 66 1.16 -6.44 2.90
CA GLY A 66 0.76 -7.23 4.07
C GLY A 66 -0.57 -7.93 3.83
N GLY A 67 -0.92 -8.89 4.70
CA GLY A 67 -2.09 -9.77 4.60
C GLY A 67 -3.42 -9.11 4.30
N ASN A 68 -4.39 -9.91 3.87
CA ASN A 68 -5.66 -9.45 3.29
C ASN A 68 -6.61 -8.74 4.27
N GLY A 69 -6.15 -8.43 5.49
CA GLY A 69 -6.93 -7.82 6.56
C GLY A 69 -7.80 -8.83 7.30
N LEU A 70 -7.47 -10.12 7.21
CA LEU A 70 -8.04 -11.17 8.04
C LEU A 70 -7.09 -11.46 9.21
N VAL A 71 -7.65 -11.85 10.36
CA VAL A 71 -6.87 -12.25 11.53
C VAL A 71 -6.00 -13.45 11.17
N GLY A 72 -4.68 -13.33 11.36
CA GLY A 72 -3.72 -14.41 11.11
C GLY A 72 -3.07 -14.44 9.71
N ASP A 73 -3.46 -13.55 8.79
CA ASP A 73 -2.91 -13.51 7.41
C ASP A 73 -1.64 -12.63 7.27
N GLY A 74 -0.99 -12.31 8.39
CA GLY A 74 0.11 -11.35 8.45
C GLY A 74 -0.38 -9.91 8.41
N GLY A 75 -0.05 -9.11 9.41
CA GLY A 75 -0.46 -7.71 9.50
C GLY A 75 -1.84 -7.48 10.13
N TYR A 76 -2.11 -6.20 10.41
CA TYR A 76 -3.29 -5.75 11.14
C TYR A 76 -4.31 -5.13 10.18
N PRO A 77 -5.60 -5.53 10.20
CA PRO A 77 -6.59 -5.13 9.19
C PRO A 77 -6.73 -3.62 9.00
N LEU A 78 -6.62 -2.87 10.10
CA LEU A 78 -6.78 -1.41 10.11
C LEU A 78 -5.45 -0.66 10.12
N ALA A 79 -4.30 -1.34 10.18
CA ALA A 79 -3.01 -0.65 10.31
C ALA A 79 -2.74 0.30 9.15
N ALA A 80 -3.03 -0.12 7.91
CA ALA A 80 -2.87 0.74 6.73
C ALA A 80 -3.70 2.02 6.85
N GLN A 81 -4.95 1.90 7.31
CA GLN A 81 -5.82 3.05 7.53
C GLN A 81 -5.26 3.97 8.61
N LEU A 82 -4.98 3.42 9.80
CA LEU A 82 -4.52 4.17 10.96
C LEU A 82 -3.19 4.89 10.69
N PHE A 83 -2.27 4.24 9.98
CA PHE A 83 -0.99 4.83 9.63
C PHE A 83 -1.20 6.01 8.69
N LEU A 84 -1.96 5.83 7.60
CA LEU A 84 -2.23 6.91 6.65
C LEU A 84 -3.01 8.08 7.28
N GLU A 85 -3.90 7.81 8.23
CA GLU A 85 -4.59 8.86 8.99
C GLU A 85 -3.64 9.61 9.94
N TYR A 86 -2.64 8.93 10.49
CA TYR A 86 -1.61 9.52 11.34
C TYR A 86 -0.60 10.40 10.58
N LEU A 87 -0.30 10.09 9.31
CA LEU A 87 0.66 10.85 8.49
C LEU A 87 0.17 12.27 8.18
N ASP A 88 1.09 13.23 8.21
CA ASP A 88 0.83 14.61 7.80
C ASP A 88 0.98 14.80 6.29
N SER A 89 1.88 14.05 5.66
CA SER A 89 2.06 14.03 4.21
C SER A 89 2.43 12.65 3.70
N VAL A 90 1.87 12.27 2.55
CA VAL A 90 2.31 11.15 1.72
C VAL A 90 2.18 11.49 0.25
N ASP A 91 3.22 11.26 -0.56
CA ASP A 91 3.16 11.57 -2.00
C ASP A 91 2.51 10.42 -2.79
N ALA A 92 2.87 9.18 -2.45
CA ALA A 92 2.32 7.99 -3.09
C ALA A 92 2.09 6.81 -2.14
N VAL A 93 1.04 6.03 -2.41
CA VAL A 93 0.74 4.76 -1.76
C VAL A 93 0.67 3.66 -2.81
N TYR A 94 1.43 2.58 -2.63
CA TYR A 94 1.38 1.39 -3.46
C TYR A 94 0.76 0.24 -2.68
N ILE A 95 -0.21 -0.43 -3.26
CA ILE A 95 -0.88 -1.60 -2.69
C ILE A 95 -0.63 -2.79 -3.60
N GLU A 96 0.09 -3.78 -3.07
CA GLU A 96 0.42 -5.03 -3.75
C GLU A 96 -0.80 -5.94 -3.81
N GLY A 97 -0.99 -6.62 -4.94
CA GLY A 97 -2.08 -7.57 -5.13
C GLY A 97 -3.49 -6.97 -5.26
N TYR A 98 -4.48 -7.86 -5.35
CA TYR A 98 -5.90 -7.51 -5.48
C TYR A 98 -6.62 -7.54 -4.12
N ARG A 99 -6.25 -6.61 -3.23
CA ARG A 99 -6.71 -6.58 -1.83
C ARG A 99 -7.88 -5.61 -1.65
N GLY A 100 -9.10 -6.07 -1.93
CA GLY A 100 -10.31 -5.22 -1.97
C GLY A 100 -10.53 -4.37 -0.71
N LEU A 101 -10.48 -5.00 0.47
CA LEU A 101 -10.65 -4.31 1.75
C LEU A 101 -9.57 -3.25 1.98
N GLN A 102 -8.29 -3.59 1.81
CA GLN A 102 -7.20 -2.63 2.01
C GLN A 102 -7.30 -1.44 1.05
N ARG A 103 -7.65 -1.68 -0.22
CA ARG A 103 -7.87 -0.59 -1.19
C ARG A 103 -8.98 0.35 -0.73
N ASP A 104 -10.08 -0.17 -0.19
CA ASP A 104 -11.16 0.65 0.36
C ASP A 104 -10.73 1.45 1.60
N LEU A 105 -10.02 0.81 2.51
CA LEU A 105 -9.50 1.45 3.72
C LEU A 105 -8.50 2.57 3.41
N VAL A 106 -7.57 2.32 2.47
CA VAL A 106 -6.61 3.32 2.00
C VAL A 106 -7.33 4.50 1.34
N ARG A 107 -8.31 4.25 0.47
CA ARG A 107 -9.12 5.31 -0.15
C ARG A 107 -9.81 6.18 0.90
N ARG A 108 -10.44 5.55 1.89
CA ARG A 108 -11.15 6.24 2.99
C ARG A 108 -10.21 7.04 3.88
N ALA A 109 -8.99 6.55 4.14
CA ALA A 109 -7.99 7.29 4.89
C ALA A 109 -7.52 8.53 4.14
N LEU A 110 -7.18 8.37 2.86
CA LEU A 110 -6.56 9.44 2.06
C LEU A 110 -7.54 10.57 1.72
N GLN A 111 -8.81 10.28 1.43
CA GLN A 111 -9.81 11.33 1.10
C GLN A 111 -9.98 12.40 2.20
N LYS A 112 -9.60 12.09 3.44
CA LYS A 112 -9.71 13.04 4.55
C LYS A 112 -8.79 14.26 4.35
N LYS A 113 -7.64 14.07 3.69
CA LYS A 113 -6.57 15.09 3.58
C LYS A 113 -6.15 15.39 2.13
N TYR A 114 -6.41 14.47 1.20
CA TYR A 114 -5.86 14.52 -0.15
C TYR A 114 -6.96 14.46 -1.23
N VAL A 115 -6.61 15.00 -2.40
CA VAL A 115 -7.19 14.61 -3.69
C VAL A 115 -6.25 13.57 -4.29
N CYS A 116 -6.79 12.48 -4.84
CA CYS A 116 -6.02 11.31 -5.19
C CYS A 116 -6.22 10.90 -6.65
N ALA A 117 -5.14 10.49 -7.31
CA ALA A 117 -5.19 9.84 -8.61
C ALA A 117 -4.88 8.34 -8.44
N PHE A 118 -5.71 7.49 -9.03
CA PHE A 118 -5.60 6.03 -8.90
C PHE A 118 -5.14 5.40 -10.21
N ARG A 119 -4.06 4.61 -10.15
CA ARG A 119 -3.53 3.88 -11.30
C ARG A 119 -3.47 2.38 -11.00
N VAL A 120 -4.28 1.62 -11.73
CA VAL A 120 -4.31 0.16 -11.61
C VAL A 120 -3.21 -0.44 -12.47
N HIS A 121 -2.29 -1.16 -11.83
CA HIS A 121 -1.26 -1.95 -12.51
C HIS A 121 -1.83 -3.34 -12.82
N LYS A 122 -1.87 -3.70 -14.10
CA LYS A 122 -2.44 -4.98 -14.55
C LYS A 122 -1.52 -6.14 -14.20
N GLN A 123 -2.10 -7.34 -14.09
CA GLN A 123 -1.34 -8.58 -13.99
C GLN A 123 -0.49 -8.75 -15.25
N ILE A 124 0.76 -9.18 -15.07
CA ILE A 124 1.68 -9.48 -16.17
C ILE A 124 2.20 -10.91 -16.03
N TYR A 125 2.49 -11.53 -17.17
CA TYR A 125 3.14 -12.83 -17.23
C TYR A 125 4.57 -12.62 -17.69
N VAL A 126 5.53 -13.01 -16.87
CA VAL A 126 6.96 -12.92 -17.20
C VAL A 126 7.54 -14.32 -17.06
N GLN A 127 8.05 -14.87 -18.17
CA GLN A 127 8.63 -16.22 -18.22
C GLN A 127 7.71 -17.32 -17.66
N GLY A 128 6.42 -17.26 -18.00
CA GLY A 128 5.41 -18.21 -17.52
C GLY A 128 4.98 -18.00 -16.05
N LYS A 129 5.65 -17.13 -15.30
CA LYS A 129 5.27 -16.78 -13.93
C LYS A 129 4.29 -15.62 -13.91
N LYS A 130 3.19 -15.79 -13.18
CA LYS A 130 2.15 -14.78 -12.99
C LYS A 130 2.57 -13.80 -11.92
N TRP A 131 2.62 -12.51 -12.26
CA TRP A 131 2.83 -11.42 -11.32
C TRP A 131 1.50 -10.75 -11.02
N VAL A 132 1.16 -10.67 -9.75
CA VAL A 132 -0.08 -10.03 -9.31
C VAL A 132 0.06 -8.53 -9.55
N GLY A 133 -0.94 -7.93 -10.20
CA GLY A 133 -0.99 -6.48 -10.38
C GLY A 133 -1.15 -5.74 -9.04
N GLY A 134 -1.25 -4.42 -9.09
CA GLY A 134 -1.33 -3.58 -7.90
C GLY A 134 -2.18 -2.33 -8.11
N LEU A 135 -2.22 -1.49 -7.08
CA LEU A 135 -2.82 -0.17 -7.15
C LEU A 135 -1.80 0.86 -6.68
N GLU A 136 -1.53 1.85 -7.52
CA GLU A 136 -0.79 3.06 -7.14
C GLU A 136 -1.82 4.17 -6.88
N VAL A 137 -1.63 4.89 -5.78
CA VAL A 137 -2.41 6.06 -5.40
C VAL A 137 -1.45 7.23 -5.27
N ARG A 138 -1.58 8.24 -6.11
CA ARG A 138 -0.82 9.50 -5.98
C ARG A 138 -1.67 10.54 -5.29
N CYS A 139 -1.11 11.22 -4.32
CA CYS A 139 -1.85 12.13 -3.45
C CYS A 139 -1.35 13.55 -3.61
N LYS A 140 -2.27 14.51 -3.66
CA LYS A 140 -1.97 15.93 -3.50
C LYS A 140 -2.79 16.48 -2.35
N ARG A 141 -2.13 17.10 -1.37
CA ARG A 141 -2.81 17.68 -0.22
C ARG A 141 -3.76 18.78 -0.69
N SER A 142 -4.98 18.78 -0.17
CA SER A 142 -6.00 19.76 -0.51
C SER A 142 -6.72 20.22 0.75
N HIS A 143 -6.86 21.54 0.91
CA HIS A 143 -7.61 22.13 2.03
C HIS A 143 -9.13 22.18 1.76
N SER A 144 -9.55 22.13 0.49
CA SER A 144 -10.96 22.16 0.11
C SER A 144 -11.65 20.82 0.36
N ALA A 145 -12.57 20.79 1.34
CA ALA A 145 -13.36 19.60 1.64
C ALA A 145 -14.25 19.18 0.46
N ILE A 146 -14.80 20.14 -0.28
CA ILE A 146 -15.62 19.90 -1.46
C ILE A 146 -14.79 19.22 -2.56
N ALA A 147 -13.58 19.72 -2.82
CA ALA A 147 -12.71 19.12 -3.84
C ALA A 147 -12.34 17.68 -3.50
N ARG A 148 -12.02 17.40 -2.23
CA ARG A 148 -11.73 16.03 -1.76
C ARG A 148 -12.94 15.12 -1.89
N TRP A 149 -14.12 15.62 -1.55
CA TRP A 149 -15.37 14.85 -1.66
C TRP A 149 -15.74 14.55 -3.12
N LEU A 150 -15.65 15.54 -4.02
CA LEU A 150 -15.92 15.35 -5.44
C LEU A 150 -14.95 14.34 -6.07
N ASP A 151 -13.66 14.44 -5.76
CA ASP A 151 -12.65 13.48 -6.21
C ASP A 151 -12.96 12.06 -5.72
N PHE A 152 -13.29 11.91 -4.44
CA PHE A 152 -13.69 10.62 -3.88
C PHE A 152 -14.91 10.03 -4.61
N MET A 153 -15.97 10.83 -4.80
CA MET A 153 -17.19 10.39 -5.48
C MET A 153 -16.95 10.00 -6.93
N PHE A 154 -16.12 10.75 -7.65
CA PHE A 154 -15.71 10.43 -9.01
C PHE A 154 -15.07 9.03 -9.07
N TRP A 155 -14.11 8.75 -8.18
CA TRP A 155 -13.42 7.46 -8.17
C TRP A 155 -14.29 6.32 -7.68
N GLU A 156 -15.16 6.51 -6.69
CA GLU A 156 -16.12 5.47 -6.28
C GLU A 156 -17.07 5.10 -7.42
N THR A 157 -17.55 6.10 -8.16
CA THR A 157 -18.41 5.89 -9.33
C THR A 157 -17.66 5.16 -10.43
N LEU A 158 -16.40 5.50 -10.70
CA LEU A 158 -15.55 4.82 -11.68
C LEU A 158 -15.29 3.35 -11.28
N VAL A 159 -15.03 3.07 -9.99
CA VAL A 159 -14.84 1.71 -9.49
C VAL A 159 -16.13 0.90 -9.58
N PHE A 160 -17.27 1.50 -9.22
CA PHE A 160 -18.58 0.87 -9.27
C PHE A 160 -18.98 0.52 -10.72
N THR A 161 -18.91 1.50 -11.62
CA THR A 161 -19.22 1.31 -13.05
C THR A 161 -18.33 0.25 -13.69
N ARG A 162 -17.03 0.23 -13.36
CA ARG A 162 -16.10 -0.80 -13.83
C ARG A 162 -16.49 -2.20 -13.33
N LYS A 163 -16.82 -2.35 -12.04
CA LYS A 163 -17.31 -3.63 -11.49
C LYS A 163 -18.57 -4.10 -12.21
N TYR A 164 -19.52 -3.20 -12.45
CA TYR A 164 -20.76 -3.51 -13.13
C TYR A 164 -20.54 -3.91 -14.60
N TYR A 165 -19.70 -3.16 -15.33
CA TYR A 165 -19.33 -3.47 -16.72
C TYR A 165 -18.75 -4.88 -16.86
N PHE A 166 -17.83 -5.28 -15.98
CA PHE A 166 -17.25 -6.64 -16.03
C PHE A 166 -18.26 -7.72 -15.63
N LYS A 167 -19.17 -7.44 -14.69
CA LYS A 167 -20.23 -8.37 -14.31
C LYS A 167 -21.19 -8.62 -15.47
N VAL A 168 -21.62 -7.56 -16.15
CA VAL A 168 -22.50 -7.64 -17.33
C VAL A 168 -21.78 -8.35 -18.47
N ARG A 169 -20.54 -7.97 -18.80
CA ARG A 169 -19.77 -8.62 -19.87
C ARG A 169 -19.61 -10.13 -19.64
N GLY A 170 -19.38 -10.56 -18.40
CA GLY A 170 -19.28 -11.98 -18.04
C GLY A 170 -20.60 -12.77 -18.10
N TRP A 171 -21.75 -12.10 -18.23
CA TRP A 171 -23.03 -12.77 -18.51
C TRP A 171 -23.29 -12.98 -20.00
N PHE A 172 -22.64 -12.20 -20.87
CA PHE A 172 -22.80 -12.25 -22.32
C PHE A 172 -21.65 -13.00 -23.03
N SER A 173 -20.76 -13.65 -22.28
CA SER A 173 -19.62 -14.44 -22.77
C SER A 173 -19.65 -15.82 -22.14
#